data_AF-A0A8J9VBR5-F1
#
_entry.id   AF-A0A8J9VBR5-F1
#
_cell.length_a   1.000
_cell.length_b   1.000
_cell.length_c   1.000
_cell.angle_alpha   90.00
_cell.angle_beta   90.00
_cell.angle_gamma   90.00
#
_symmetry.space_group_name_H-M   'P 1'
#
loop_
_entity.id
_entity.type
_entity.pdbx_description
1 polymer ?
#
loop_
_entity_poly.entity_id
_entity_poly.type
_entity_poly.pdbx_seq_one_letter_code
_entity_poly.pdbx_strand_id
1 'polypeptide(L)'
;MRVLGHVALFVMALPLLTIAKSLSDMEILKGAPPLPTDEKEREEFLKDLEVKRIVKRSADCKNVYSNCACNFYKLKDHCVSPVYKAWMVDNCPATCGVCIADPADFKCDNVYPDHMCDIFATRGLHEKPHLQYFMACKCPKACGICNMNIESAATSNPEDVFPQEECLRLHNEKRSRHGAEPLSWCQKCADFAEQVVKALEGSNSPLMHSKSVYRTWEVNGKMIKHGENLMYKFPRVDCQTAVESWYEERHVYNPRHPLFQIEESGHFTQLVWKSTKSVGCAKTDRYLCCIYEEAGNWKSVFRFHRNVQM
;
A
#
# COMPACT_ATOMS: atom_id res chain seq x y z
N MET A 1 38.40 66.50 35.81
CA MET A 1 38.38 65.14 35.25
C MET A 1 37.46 64.27 36.10
N ARG A 2 36.21 64.10 35.68
CA ARG A 2 35.22 63.19 36.29
C ARG A 2 34.77 62.25 35.19
N VAL A 3 34.91 60.94 35.39
CA VAL A 3 34.31 59.91 34.54
C VAL A 3 33.34 59.14 35.43
N LEU A 4 32.06 59.47 35.34
CA LEU A 4 30.95 58.69 35.88
C LEU A 4 30.34 57.96 34.68
N GLY A 5 30.62 56.66 34.54
CA GLY A 5 29.95 55.81 33.57
C GLY A 5 28.55 55.45 34.06
N HIS A 6 27.53 55.92 33.37
CA HIS A 6 26.16 55.42 33.52
C HIS A 6 26.00 54.16 32.66
N VAL A 7 25.65 53.04 33.29
CA VAL A 7 25.19 51.83 32.63
C VAL A 7 23.74 52.05 32.21
N ALA A 8 23.50 52.17 30.91
CA ALA A 8 22.15 52.12 30.36
C ALA A 8 21.69 50.66 30.29
N LEU A 9 20.75 50.27 31.15
CA LEU A 9 20.01 49.01 31.05
C LEU A 9 19.05 49.12 29.84
N PHE A 10 19.41 48.50 28.72
CA PHE A 10 18.46 48.26 27.64
C PHE A 10 17.60 47.04 28.01
N VAL A 11 16.44 47.29 28.62
CA VAL A 11 15.36 46.29 28.69
C VAL A 11 14.77 46.19 27.29
N MET A 12 15.22 45.21 26.52
CA MET A 12 14.58 44.80 25.27
C MET A 12 13.22 44.20 25.63
N ALA A 13 12.17 45.01 25.55
CA ALA A 13 10.79 44.53 25.51
C ALA A 13 10.63 43.69 24.24
N LEU A 14 10.70 42.37 24.38
CA LEU A 14 10.29 41.43 23.33
C LEU A 14 8.79 41.67 23.05
N PRO A 15 8.39 41.75 21.76
CA PRO A 15 7.03 42.13 21.42
C PRO A 15 6.07 40.98 21.80
N LEU A 16 5.10 41.30 22.66
CA LEU A 16 3.96 40.46 23.05
C LEU A 16 3.15 39.87 21.86
N LEU A 17 3.43 40.31 20.62
CA LEU A 17 2.81 39.79 19.40
C LEU A 17 3.22 38.36 19.02
N THR A 18 4.35 37.83 19.51
CA THR A 18 4.76 36.45 19.16
C THR A 18 4.04 35.37 19.98
N ILE A 19 3.46 35.73 21.12
CA ILE A 19 2.73 34.80 22.00
C ILE A 19 1.26 34.67 21.55
N ALA A 20 0.65 35.75 21.05
CA ALA A 20 -0.75 35.73 20.60
C ALA A 20 -0.97 34.84 19.36
N LYS A 21 0.02 34.74 18.45
CA LYS A 21 -0.06 33.86 17.28
C LYS A 21 0.03 32.38 17.63
N SER A 22 0.76 32.05 18.71
CA SER A 22 0.87 30.69 19.24
C SER A 22 -0.42 30.21 19.93
N LEU A 23 -1.25 31.11 20.45
CA LEU A 23 -2.50 30.76 21.12
C LEU A 23 -3.65 30.56 20.12
N SER A 24 -3.69 31.32 19.02
CA SER A 24 -4.63 31.09 17.93
C SER A 24 -4.35 29.79 17.16
N ASP A 25 -3.08 29.41 17.02
CA ASP A 25 -2.68 28.13 16.41
C ASP A 25 -3.00 26.92 17.32
N MET A 26 -3.12 27.15 18.63
CA MET A 26 -3.55 26.13 19.60
C MET A 26 -5.06 25.93 19.69
N GLU A 27 -5.88 26.89 19.26
CA GLU A 27 -7.34 26.72 19.17
C GLU A 27 -7.77 26.00 17.89
N ILE A 28 -6.97 26.06 16.82
CA ILE A 28 -7.16 25.27 15.59
C ILE A 28 -6.87 23.76 15.82
N LEU A 29 -6.23 23.41 16.95
CA LEU A 29 -5.86 22.03 17.30
C LEU A 29 -6.72 21.39 18.41
N LYS A 30 -7.85 22.01 18.80
CA LYS A 30 -8.75 21.50 19.87
C LYS A 30 -9.76 20.43 19.42
N GLY A 31 -9.56 19.81 18.27
CA GLY A 31 -10.33 18.66 17.86
C GLY A 31 -9.90 18.20 16.49
N ALA A 32 -9.12 17.12 16.43
CA ALA A 32 -9.08 16.36 15.18
C ALA A 32 -10.52 15.90 14.91
N PRO A 33 -11.02 16.06 13.67
CA PRO A 33 -12.39 15.70 13.37
C PRO A 33 -12.60 14.22 13.72
N PRO A 34 -13.78 13.87 14.26
CA PRO A 34 -14.12 12.47 14.44
C PRO A 34 -13.93 11.72 13.12
N LEU A 35 -13.66 10.42 13.20
CA LEU A 35 -13.77 9.55 12.04
C LEU A 35 -15.08 9.90 11.31
N PRO A 36 -15.08 10.11 9.98
CA PRO A 36 -16.31 10.37 9.24
C PRO A 36 -17.31 9.25 9.53
N THR A 37 -18.26 9.52 10.43
CA THR A 37 -19.34 8.58 10.76
C THR A 37 -20.42 8.64 9.70
N ASP A 38 -20.41 9.71 8.91
CA ASP A 38 -21.30 9.96 7.80
C ASP A 38 -20.63 9.62 6.45
N GLU A 39 -21.40 8.97 5.57
CA GLU A 39 -20.92 8.48 4.27
C GLU A 39 -20.47 9.65 3.35
N LYS A 40 -21.06 10.83 3.51
CA LYS A 40 -20.77 12.01 2.69
C LYS A 40 -19.43 12.66 3.06
N GLU A 41 -19.09 12.69 4.33
CA GLU A 41 -17.79 13.17 4.82
C GLU A 41 -16.67 12.20 4.42
N ARG A 42 -16.95 10.89 4.39
CA ARG A 42 -16.04 9.88 3.84
C ARG A 42 -15.80 10.10 2.35
N GLU A 43 -16.83 10.44 1.59
CA GLU A 43 -16.70 10.76 0.16
C GLU A 43 -15.91 12.05 -0.11
N GLU A 44 -16.01 13.06 0.74
CA GLU A 44 -15.18 14.29 0.65
C GLU A 44 -13.72 14.02 1.01
N PHE A 45 -13.44 13.23 2.04
CA PHE A 45 -12.07 12.78 2.36
C PHE A 45 -11.42 12.02 1.19
N LEU A 46 -12.19 11.18 0.48
CA LEU A 46 -11.73 10.47 -0.71
C LEU A 46 -11.51 11.41 -1.92
N LYS A 47 -12.24 12.51 -2.03
CA LYS A 47 -12.05 13.54 -3.08
C LYS A 47 -10.78 14.37 -2.87
N ASP A 48 -10.40 14.65 -1.62
CA ASP A 48 -9.21 15.43 -1.24
C ASP A 48 -7.87 14.67 -1.45
N LEU A 49 -7.95 13.39 -1.81
CA LEU A 49 -6.81 12.56 -2.24
C LEU A 49 -6.50 12.66 -3.75
N GLU A 50 -7.17 13.56 -4.49
CA GLU A 50 -7.02 13.75 -5.95
C GLU A 50 -7.21 12.46 -6.80
N VAL A 51 -8.03 11.52 -6.34
CA VAL A 51 -8.33 10.30 -7.11
C VAL A 51 -9.29 10.60 -8.27
N LYS A 52 -8.74 10.84 -9.47
CA LYS A 52 -9.54 10.87 -10.70
C LYS A 52 -9.95 9.45 -11.08
N ARG A 53 -11.20 9.08 -10.79
CA ARG A 53 -11.85 7.88 -11.35
C ARG A 53 -11.91 8.04 -12.88
N ILE A 54 -11.07 7.30 -13.61
CA ILE A 54 -11.19 7.20 -15.06
C ILE A 54 -11.53 5.75 -15.42
N VAL A 55 -12.83 5.47 -15.62
CA VAL A 55 -13.22 4.36 -16.50
C VAL A 55 -13.12 4.91 -17.92
N LYS A 56 -12.01 4.65 -18.61
CA LYS A 56 -11.91 4.95 -20.04
C LYS A 56 -12.13 3.65 -20.82
N ARG A 57 -13.23 3.57 -21.57
CA ARG A 57 -13.16 2.99 -22.91
C ARG A 57 -12.08 3.79 -23.63
N SER A 58 -10.95 3.16 -23.93
CA SER A 58 -9.85 3.82 -24.62
C SER A 58 -9.77 3.26 -26.04
N ALA A 59 -9.69 4.14 -27.03
CA ALA A 59 -9.26 3.81 -28.39
C ALA A 59 -7.86 3.17 -28.44
N ASP A 60 -7.17 3.11 -27.28
CA ASP A 60 -5.86 2.49 -27.07
C ASP A 60 -5.93 1.12 -26.37
N CYS A 61 -7.09 0.46 -26.34
CA CYS A 61 -7.22 -0.88 -25.76
C CYS A 61 -6.67 -1.97 -26.70
N LYS A 62 -5.35 -1.98 -26.89
CA LYS A 62 -4.64 -2.89 -27.78
C LYS A 62 -3.47 -3.51 -27.03
N ASN A 63 -3.20 -4.79 -27.29
CA ASN A 63 -2.02 -5.45 -26.75
C ASN A 63 -0.77 -4.86 -27.44
N VAL A 64 0.27 -4.59 -26.65
CA VAL A 64 1.58 -4.19 -27.17
C VAL A 64 2.25 -5.39 -27.86
N TYR A 65 2.07 -6.58 -27.31
CA TYR A 65 2.52 -7.84 -27.92
C TYR A 65 1.41 -8.49 -28.73
N SER A 66 1.77 -9.41 -29.63
CA SER A 66 0.80 -10.18 -30.40
C SER A 66 -0.22 -10.90 -29.49
N ASN A 67 -1.46 -11.02 -29.95
CA ASN A 67 -2.50 -11.75 -29.24
C ASN A 67 -2.07 -13.20 -28.91
N CYS A 68 -1.28 -13.83 -29.79
CA CYS A 68 -0.67 -15.15 -29.56
C CYS A 68 0.25 -15.16 -28.32
N ALA A 69 1.17 -14.20 -28.20
CA ALA A 69 2.04 -14.09 -27.03
C ALA A 69 1.25 -13.75 -25.75
N CYS A 70 0.34 -12.78 -25.82
CA CYS A 70 -0.49 -12.40 -24.68
C CYS A 70 -1.40 -13.54 -24.22
N ASN A 71 -1.96 -14.34 -25.14
CA ASN A 71 -2.76 -15.52 -24.81
C ASN A 71 -1.92 -16.58 -24.11
N PHE A 72 -0.67 -16.78 -24.54
CA PHE A 72 0.23 -17.72 -23.87
C PHE A 72 0.52 -17.28 -22.44
N TYR A 73 0.80 -16.00 -22.22
CA TYR A 73 0.99 -15.48 -20.87
C TYR A 73 -0.29 -15.59 -20.03
N LYS A 74 -1.47 -15.33 -20.60
CA LYS A 74 -2.75 -15.55 -19.92
C LYS A 74 -2.98 -17.02 -19.55
N LEU A 75 -2.64 -17.96 -20.44
CA LEU A 75 -2.69 -19.41 -20.16
C LEU A 75 -1.76 -19.81 -19.01
N LYS A 76 -0.70 -19.02 -18.76
CA LYS A 76 0.21 -19.16 -17.62
C LYS A 76 -0.24 -18.39 -16.38
N ASP A 77 -1.51 -18.00 -16.34
CA ASP A 77 -2.11 -17.17 -15.29
C ASP A 77 -1.43 -15.82 -15.10
N HIS A 78 -0.67 -15.30 -16.07
CA HIS A 78 0.09 -14.07 -15.87
C HIS A 78 -0.79 -12.84 -15.67
N CYS A 79 -2.04 -12.85 -16.15
CA CYS A 79 -3.03 -11.79 -15.88
C CYS A 79 -3.46 -11.71 -14.41
N VAL A 80 -3.35 -12.81 -13.66
CA VAL A 80 -3.68 -12.89 -12.23
C VAL A 80 -2.44 -13.23 -11.38
N SER A 81 -1.28 -13.38 -12.01
CA SER A 81 -0.03 -13.78 -11.39
C SER A 81 0.61 -12.64 -10.60
N PRO A 82 1.14 -12.93 -9.40
CA PRO A 82 1.81 -11.95 -8.54
C PRO A 82 2.86 -11.09 -9.19
N VAL A 83 3.61 -11.76 -10.04
CA VAL A 83 4.84 -11.22 -10.62
C VAL A 83 4.51 -10.54 -11.94
N TYR A 84 3.61 -11.14 -12.72
CA TYR A 84 3.45 -10.76 -14.11
C TYR A 84 2.26 -9.84 -14.39
N LYS A 85 1.29 -9.68 -13.46
CA LYS A 85 0.10 -8.87 -13.79
C LYS A 85 0.42 -7.43 -14.14
N ALA A 86 1.33 -6.77 -13.40
CA ALA A 86 1.67 -5.38 -13.71
C ALA A 86 2.19 -5.25 -15.16
N TRP A 87 3.11 -6.15 -15.53
CA TRP A 87 3.58 -6.25 -16.92
C TRP A 87 2.45 -6.56 -17.90
N MET A 88 1.56 -7.49 -17.55
CA MET A 88 0.44 -7.88 -18.40
C MET A 88 -0.61 -6.77 -18.56
N VAL A 89 -0.80 -5.91 -17.56
CA VAL A 89 -1.69 -4.74 -17.63
C VAL A 89 -1.15 -3.74 -18.66
N ASP A 90 0.15 -3.51 -18.69
CA ASP A 90 0.75 -2.55 -19.61
C ASP A 90 0.94 -3.11 -21.03
N ASN A 91 1.16 -4.43 -21.15
CA ASN A 91 1.58 -5.05 -22.41
C ASN A 91 0.49 -5.90 -23.07
N CYS A 92 -0.47 -6.40 -22.29
CA CYS A 92 -1.55 -7.27 -22.74
C CYS A 92 -2.94 -6.86 -22.17
N PRO A 93 -3.31 -5.56 -22.13
CA PRO A 93 -4.50 -5.08 -21.43
C PRO A 93 -5.80 -5.66 -21.98
N ALA A 94 -5.90 -5.84 -23.31
CA ALA A 94 -7.09 -6.42 -23.95
C ALA A 94 -7.23 -7.90 -23.59
N THR A 95 -6.13 -8.66 -23.62
CA THR A 95 -6.12 -10.09 -23.29
C THR A 95 -6.50 -10.35 -21.83
N CYS A 96 -6.02 -9.50 -20.92
CA CYS A 96 -6.33 -9.58 -19.50
C CYS A 96 -7.67 -8.94 -19.09
N GLY A 97 -8.45 -8.40 -20.04
CA GLY A 97 -9.74 -7.79 -19.77
C GLY A 97 -9.65 -6.51 -18.94
N VAL A 98 -8.50 -5.84 -18.94
CA VAL A 98 -8.29 -4.56 -18.23
C VAL A 98 -9.03 -3.42 -18.93
N CYS A 99 -9.28 -3.57 -20.21
CA CYS A 99 -10.05 -2.63 -21.02
C CYS A 99 -10.90 -3.38 -22.05
N ILE A 100 -11.88 -2.69 -22.62
CA ILE A 100 -12.74 -3.22 -23.69
C ILE A 100 -12.09 -2.87 -25.02
N ALA A 101 -11.58 -3.88 -25.73
CA ALA A 101 -10.93 -3.72 -27.03
C ALA A 101 -11.96 -3.65 -28.17
N ASP A 102 -11.59 -2.99 -29.27
CA ASP A 102 -12.36 -3.06 -30.50
C ASP A 102 -12.27 -4.50 -31.07
N PRO A 103 -13.40 -5.15 -31.44
CA PRO A 103 -13.38 -6.47 -32.07
C PRO A 103 -12.53 -6.56 -33.34
N ALA A 104 -12.30 -5.43 -34.04
CA ALA A 104 -11.41 -5.36 -35.19
C ALA A 104 -9.92 -5.48 -34.80
N ASP A 105 -9.56 -5.02 -33.60
CA ASP A 105 -8.17 -4.96 -33.10
C ASP A 105 -7.82 -6.17 -32.19
N PHE A 106 -8.81 -6.75 -31.52
CA PHE A 106 -8.64 -7.91 -30.65
C PHE A 106 -9.64 -9.02 -30.99
N LYS A 107 -9.19 -9.97 -31.83
CA LYS A 107 -9.91 -11.21 -32.13
C LYS A 107 -9.31 -12.37 -31.36
N CYS A 108 -10.00 -12.82 -30.31
CA CYS A 108 -9.64 -14.02 -29.56
C CYS A 108 -10.51 -15.19 -30.04
N ASP A 109 -10.13 -15.76 -31.19
CA ASP A 109 -10.78 -16.93 -31.80
C ASP A 109 -9.77 -18.05 -32.07
N ASN A 110 -10.27 -19.27 -32.28
CA ASN A 110 -9.45 -20.36 -32.77
C ASN A 110 -8.98 -20.08 -34.21
N VAL A 111 -7.71 -20.37 -34.49
CA VAL A 111 -7.11 -20.28 -35.83
C VAL A 111 -7.36 -21.58 -36.60
N TYR A 112 -7.28 -22.73 -35.92
CA TYR A 112 -7.76 -24.00 -36.49
C TYR A 112 -9.27 -24.12 -36.33
N PRO A 113 -9.93 -24.97 -37.14
CA PRO A 113 -11.34 -25.26 -36.98
C PRO A 113 -11.68 -25.68 -35.53
N ASP A 114 -12.80 -25.18 -35.01
CA ASP A 114 -13.23 -25.40 -33.62
C ASP A 114 -13.19 -26.89 -33.24
N HIS A 115 -13.74 -27.79 -34.07
CA HIS A 115 -13.74 -29.22 -33.80
C HIS A 115 -12.33 -29.83 -33.59
N MET A 116 -11.31 -29.30 -34.28
CA MET A 116 -9.93 -29.78 -34.16
C MET A 116 -9.29 -29.22 -32.87
N CYS A 117 -9.53 -27.95 -32.58
CA CYS A 117 -9.09 -27.31 -31.35
C CYS A 117 -9.72 -27.94 -30.10
N ASP A 118 -10.99 -28.34 -30.18
CA ASP A 118 -11.71 -29.02 -29.09
C ASP A 118 -11.11 -30.41 -28.82
N ILE A 119 -10.74 -31.16 -29.87
CA ILE A 119 -10.02 -32.43 -29.73
C ILE A 119 -8.66 -32.21 -29.05
N PHE A 120 -7.92 -31.19 -29.45
CA PHE A 120 -6.63 -30.86 -28.84
C PHE A 120 -6.77 -30.43 -27.37
N ALA A 121 -7.77 -29.61 -27.06
CA ALA A 121 -8.05 -29.17 -25.70
C ALA A 121 -8.47 -30.34 -24.81
N THR A 122 -9.39 -31.20 -25.28
CA THR A 122 -9.86 -32.40 -24.55
C THR A 122 -8.73 -33.40 -24.27
N ARG A 123 -7.72 -33.46 -25.13
CA ARG A 123 -6.52 -34.28 -24.94
C ARG A 123 -5.46 -33.63 -24.04
N GLY A 124 -5.76 -32.48 -23.41
CA GLY A 124 -4.88 -31.79 -22.46
C GLY A 124 -3.65 -31.16 -23.11
N LEU A 125 -3.65 -30.88 -24.42
CA LEU A 125 -2.47 -30.32 -25.08
C LEU A 125 -2.10 -28.93 -24.54
N HIS A 126 -3.06 -28.19 -24.00
CA HIS A 126 -2.83 -26.88 -23.37
C HIS A 126 -2.21 -26.98 -21.96
N GLU A 127 -2.10 -28.18 -21.41
CA GLU A 127 -1.38 -28.44 -20.16
C GLU A 127 0.07 -28.87 -20.43
N LYS A 128 0.37 -29.33 -21.64
CA LYS A 128 1.69 -29.83 -22.03
C LYS A 128 2.67 -28.67 -22.27
N PRO A 129 3.81 -28.60 -21.54
CA PRO A 129 4.73 -27.46 -21.63
C PRO A 129 5.21 -27.10 -23.03
N HIS A 130 5.48 -28.10 -23.86
CA HIS A 130 5.96 -27.91 -25.24
C HIS A 130 4.85 -27.55 -26.24
N LEU A 131 3.57 -27.67 -25.87
CA LEU A 131 2.42 -27.38 -26.73
C LEU A 131 1.60 -26.18 -26.26
N GLN A 132 1.84 -25.67 -25.05
CA GLN A 132 1.11 -24.53 -24.50
C GLN A 132 1.16 -23.28 -25.39
N TYR A 133 2.32 -22.96 -25.95
CA TYR A 133 2.44 -21.83 -26.87
C TYR A 133 1.63 -22.08 -28.16
N PHE A 134 1.74 -23.29 -28.73
CA PHE A 134 0.94 -23.69 -29.90
C PHE A 134 -0.56 -23.57 -29.61
N MET A 135 -1.02 -24.10 -28.48
CA MET A 135 -2.42 -24.10 -28.07
C MET A 135 -2.94 -22.68 -27.82
N ALA A 136 -2.17 -21.83 -27.14
CA ALA A 136 -2.54 -20.45 -26.91
C ALA A 136 -2.61 -19.60 -28.20
N CYS A 137 -1.79 -19.93 -29.19
CA CYS A 137 -1.74 -19.19 -30.46
C CYS A 137 -2.73 -19.70 -31.50
N LYS A 138 -3.12 -20.98 -31.42
CA LYS A 138 -3.92 -21.63 -32.46
C LYS A 138 -5.32 -22.03 -32.02
N CYS A 139 -5.50 -22.29 -30.73
CA CYS A 139 -6.75 -22.76 -30.14
C CYS A 139 -7.13 -22.03 -28.83
N PRO A 140 -7.00 -20.69 -28.72
CA PRO A 140 -7.20 -20.00 -27.45
C PRO A 140 -8.62 -20.09 -26.91
N LYS A 141 -9.63 -20.10 -27.78
CA LYS A 141 -11.05 -20.22 -27.39
C LYS A 141 -11.33 -21.61 -26.80
N ALA A 142 -10.87 -22.67 -27.46
CA ALA A 142 -11.01 -24.05 -26.94
C ALA A 142 -10.25 -24.28 -25.62
N CYS A 143 -9.23 -23.48 -25.35
CA CYS A 143 -8.46 -23.52 -24.10
C CYS A 143 -9.02 -22.58 -23.01
N GLY A 144 -10.22 -22.00 -23.20
CA GLY A 144 -10.86 -21.11 -22.22
C GLY A 144 -10.18 -19.74 -22.05
N ILE A 145 -9.23 -19.37 -22.91
CA ILE A 145 -8.46 -18.13 -22.81
C ILE A 145 -9.33 -16.90 -23.18
N CYS A 146 -10.33 -17.11 -24.04
CA CYS A 146 -11.12 -16.05 -24.67
C CYS A 146 -12.43 -15.67 -23.95
N ASN A 147 -12.73 -16.22 -22.77
CA ASN A 147 -13.94 -15.82 -22.04
C ASN A 147 -13.80 -14.38 -21.49
N MET A 148 -14.47 -13.44 -22.16
CA MET A 148 -14.58 -12.02 -21.82
C MET A 148 -15.75 -11.71 -20.87
N ASN A 149 -16.34 -12.72 -20.22
CA ASN A 149 -17.38 -12.48 -19.23
C ASN A 149 -16.75 -12.31 -17.84
N ILE A 150 -16.85 -11.07 -17.36
CA ILE A 150 -16.79 -10.73 -15.94
C ILE A 150 -17.99 -11.41 -15.27
N GLU A 151 -17.79 -12.61 -14.71
CA GLU A 151 -18.66 -13.10 -13.64
C GLU A 151 -17.81 -13.63 -12.49
N SER A 152 -18.12 -13.06 -11.33
CA SER A 152 -17.54 -13.30 -10.04
C SER A 152 -17.74 -14.74 -9.58
N ALA A 153 -16.66 -15.44 -9.27
CA ALA A 153 -16.72 -16.50 -8.25
C ALA A 153 -16.73 -15.83 -6.86
N ALA A 154 -17.85 -15.18 -6.54
CA ALA A 154 -18.22 -14.91 -5.17
C ALA A 154 -18.73 -16.22 -4.58
N THR A 155 -17.82 -17.07 -4.10
CA THR A 155 -18.18 -17.97 -3.01
C THR A 155 -18.25 -17.12 -1.76
N SER A 156 -19.46 -16.91 -1.24
CA SER A 156 -19.69 -16.38 0.10
C SER A 156 -19.02 -17.31 1.12
N ASN A 157 -17.78 -17.00 1.47
CA ASN A 157 -17.15 -17.47 2.70
C ASN A 157 -17.32 -16.36 3.75
N PRO A 158 -17.50 -16.74 5.02
CA PRO A 158 -17.71 -15.79 6.11
C PRO A 158 -16.56 -14.78 6.12
N GLU A 159 -16.89 -13.52 6.37
CA GLU A 159 -16.01 -12.33 6.45
C GLU A 159 -14.51 -12.64 6.30
N ASP A 160 -13.83 -12.08 5.28
CA ASP A 160 -12.35 -12.05 5.19
C ASP A 160 -11.80 -11.21 6.34
N VAL A 161 -11.87 -11.76 7.56
CA VAL A 161 -11.39 -11.14 8.78
C VAL A 161 -9.88 -11.09 8.66
N PHE A 162 -9.34 -9.86 8.68
CA PHE A 162 -7.91 -9.64 8.71
C PHE A 162 -7.28 -10.45 9.85
N PRO A 163 -6.22 -11.26 9.61
CA PRO A 163 -5.62 -12.11 10.64
C PRO A 163 -4.79 -11.27 11.63
N GLN A 164 -5.47 -10.55 12.53
CA GLN A 164 -4.88 -9.58 13.47
C GLN A 164 -3.82 -10.22 14.36
N GLU A 165 -4.13 -11.36 14.97
CA GLU A 165 -3.23 -12.09 15.89
C GLU A 165 -1.94 -12.49 15.19
N GLU A 166 -2.04 -13.00 13.96
CA GLU A 166 -0.87 -13.43 13.20
C GLU A 166 0.00 -12.22 12.81
N CYS A 167 -0.63 -11.13 12.35
CA CYS A 167 0.10 -9.92 12.03
C CYS A 167 0.86 -9.37 13.24
N LEU A 168 0.19 -9.32 14.40
CA LEU A 168 0.79 -8.87 15.65
C LEU A 168 1.93 -9.79 16.10
N ARG A 169 1.73 -11.11 16.00
CA ARG A 169 2.74 -12.13 16.33
C ARG A 169 4.01 -11.93 15.48
N LEU A 170 3.87 -11.73 14.18
CA LEU A 170 4.98 -11.50 13.26
C LEU A 170 5.76 -10.23 13.61
N HIS A 171 5.07 -9.13 13.93
CA HIS A 171 5.73 -7.89 14.41
C HIS A 171 6.55 -8.16 15.68
N ASN A 172 5.93 -8.82 16.66
CA ASN A 172 6.54 -9.07 17.96
C ASN A 172 7.72 -10.04 17.88
N GLU A 173 7.67 -11.02 16.97
CA GLU A 173 8.79 -11.90 16.66
C GLU A 173 10.00 -11.09 16.19
N LYS A 174 9.82 -10.14 15.25
CA LYS A 174 10.92 -9.30 14.77
C LYS A 174 11.42 -8.36 15.86
N ARG A 175 10.52 -7.71 16.60
CA ARG A 175 10.87 -6.79 17.71
C ARG A 175 11.69 -7.44 18.81
N SER A 176 11.39 -8.69 19.17
CA SER A 176 12.13 -9.43 20.19
C SER A 176 13.63 -9.57 19.87
N ARG A 177 13.98 -9.68 18.58
CA ARG A 177 15.36 -9.77 18.09
C ARG A 177 16.16 -8.48 18.29
N HIS A 178 15.47 -7.35 18.52
CA HIS A 178 16.05 -6.01 18.66
C HIS A 178 15.84 -5.41 20.05
N GLY A 179 15.46 -6.24 21.04
CA GLY A 179 15.25 -5.79 22.42
C GLY A 179 14.13 -4.74 22.54
N ALA A 180 13.13 -4.81 21.66
CA ALA A 180 11.94 -3.98 21.72
C ALA A 180 10.78 -4.78 22.34
N GLU A 181 10.07 -4.16 23.28
CA GLU A 181 8.89 -4.74 23.93
C GLU A 181 7.80 -5.10 22.91
N PRO A 182 7.01 -6.16 23.15
CA PRO A 182 5.92 -6.53 22.26
C PRO A 182 4.88 -5.42 22.15
N LEU A 183 4.35 -5.23 20.95
CA LEU A 183 3.22 -4.37 20.67
C LEU A 183 1.91 -5.03 21.11
N SER A 184 0.94 -4.20 21.48
CA SER A 184 -0.47 -4.58 21.57
C SER A 184 -1.24 -4.20 20.30
N TRP A 185 -2.40 -4.81 20.08
CA TRP A 185 -3.28 -4.40 18.98
C TRP A 185 -3.99 -3.08 19.29
N CYS A 186 -4.10 -2.19 18.29
CA CYS A 186 -4.83 -0.92 18.36
C CYS A 186 -5.97 -0.92 17.34
N GLN A 187 -7.22 -1.06 17.79
CA GLN A 187 -8.37 -1.14 16.88
C GLN A 187 -8.55 0.15 16.06
N LYS A 188 -8.44 1.33 16.69
CA LYS A 188 -8.52 2.62 15.99
C LYS A 188 -7.45 2.78 14.91
N CYS A 189 -6.26 2.23 15.15
CA CYS A 189 -5.17 2.21 14.18
C CYS A 189 -5.50 1.30 12.99
N ALA A 190 -6.13 0.14 13.24
CA ALA A 190 -6.58 -0.78 12.20
C ALA A 190 -7.72 -0.19 11.36
N ASP A 191 -8.69 0.47 11.99
CA ASP A 191 -9.80 1.16 11.31
C ASP A 191 -9.28 2.30 10.40
N PHE A 192 -8.25 3.02 10.84
CA PHE A 192 -7.59 4.02 10.01
C PHE A 192 -6.77 3.38 8.88
N ALA A 193 -6.03 2.30 9.16
CA ALA A 193 -5.30 1.54 8.15
C ALA A 193 -6.24 1.03 7.04
N GLU A 194 -7.46 0.61 7.41
CA GLU A 194 -8.48 0.14 6.46
C GLU A 194 -8.91 1.25 5.49
N GLN A 195 -9.12 2.47 6.00
CA GLN A 195 -9.42 3.63 5.16
C GLN A 195 -8.28 3.92 4.19
N VAL A 196 -7.03 3.82 4.65
CA VAL A 196 -5.84 4.04 3.80
C VAL A 196 -5.77 3.02 2.67
N VAL A 197 -5.89 1.72 2.96
CA VAL A 197 -5.77 0.68 1.90
C VAL A 197 -6.95 0.72 0.92
N LYS A 198 -8.17 1.02 1.39
CA LYS A 198 -9.34 1.21 0.51
C LYS A 198 -9.17 2.41 -0.42
N ALA A 199 -8.60 3.51 0.08
CA ALA A 199 -8.31 4.69 -0.73
C ALA A 199 -7.21 4.40 -1.77
N LEU A 200 -6.16 3.68 -1.38
CA LEU A 200 -5.06 3.29 -2.29
C LEU A 200 -5.55 2.38 -3.42
N GLU A 201 -6.40 1.39 -3.11
CA GLU A 201 -6.94 0.47 -4.11
C GLU A 201 -7.75 1.15 -5.21
N GLY A 202 -8.48 2.22 -4.87
CA GLY A 202 -9.24 3.03 -5.83
C GLY A 202 -8.40 4.01 -6.67
N SER A 203 -7.13 4.23 -6.31
CA SER A 203 -6.33 5.35 -6.84
C SER A 203 -5.45 5.02 -8.04
N ASN A 204 -5.12 3.74 -8.27
CA ASN A 204 -4.09 3.31 -9.23
C ASN A 204 -2.74 4.05 -9.05
N SER A 205 -2.50 4.60 -7.86
CA SER A 205 -1.35 5.44 -7.50
C SER A 205 -0.24 4.58 -6.86
N PRO A 206 1.05 5.01 -6.92
CA PRO A 206 2.10 4.42 -6.08
C PRO A 206 1.73 4.40 -4.59
N LEU A 207 2.51 3.66 -3.80
CA LEU A 207 2.40 3.72 -2.34
C LEU A 207 2.55 5.17 -1.87
N MET A 208 1.45 5.77 -1.44
CA MET A 208 1.40 7.13 -0.94
C MET A 208 0.98 7.11 0.52
N HIS A 209 1.84 7.67 1.37
CA HIS A 209 1.53 7.81 2.78
C HIS A 209 0.35 8.76 2.99
N SER A 210 -0.49 8.46 3.98
CA SER A 210 -1.53 9.41 4.41
C SER A 210 -0.90 10.71 4.94
N LYS A 211 -1.65 11.82 5.00
CA LYS A 211 -1.10 13.07 5.55
C LYS A 211 -0.93 12.94 7.05
N SER A 212 0.18 13.45 7.60
CA SER A 212 0.51 13.37 9.03
C SER A 212 -0.59 13.95 9.95
N VAL A 213 -1.37 14.92 9.47
CA VAL A 213 -2.48 15.51 10.23
C VAL A 213 -3.59 14.49 10.52
N TYR A 214 -3.90 13.61 9.55
CA TYR A 214 -4.90 12.55 9.73
C TYR A 214 -4.38 11.39 10.59
N ARG A 215 -3.05 11.26 10.71
CA ARG A 215 -2.39 10.33 11.62
C ARG A 215 -2.11 10.88 13.01
N THR A 216 -2.77 11.97 13.42
CA THR A 216 -2.56 12.55 14.74
C THR A 216 -3.89 12.65 15.47
N TRP A 217 -4.04 11.96 16.60
CA TRP A 217 -5.25 11.98 17.42
C TRP A 217 -4.94 11.89 18.91
N GLU A 218 -5.93 12.22 19.72
CA GLU A 218 -5.81 12.15 21.18
C GLU A 218 -5.79 10.70 21.68
N VAL A 219 -4.83 10.42 22.56
CA VAL A 219 -4.68 9.19 23.32
C VAL A 219 -4.42 9.59 24.77
N ASN A 220 -5.33 9.26 25.68
CA ASN A 220 -5.22 9.58 27.11
C ASN A 220 -4.95 11.08 27.39
N GLY A 221 -5.67 11.99 26.72
CA GLY A 221 -5.55 13.44 26.91
C GLY A 221 -4.32 14.08 26.27
N LYS A 222 -3.56 13.34 25.44
CA LYS A 222 -2.40 13.86 24.71
C LYS A 222 -2.54 13.59 23.22
N MET A 223 -2.24 14.60 22.39
CA MET A 223 -2.16 14.43 20.94
C MET A 223 -0.94 13.60 20.57
N ILE A 224 -1.18 12.43 20.00
CA ILE A 224 -0.15 11.48 19.57
C ILE A 224 -0.12 11.41 18.05
N LYS A 225 1.08 11.52 17.49
CA LYS A 225 1.33 11.26 16.07
C LYS A 225 1.58 9.76 15.88
N HIS A 226 1.03 9.20 14.81
CA HIS A 226 1.11 7.78 14.46
C HIS A 226 2.02 7.55 13.25
N GLY A 227 2.77 6.46 13.31
CA GLY A 227 3.62 5.96 12.23
C GLY A 227 2.79 5.19 11.20
N GLU A 228 3.36 4.96 10.03
CA GLU A 228 2.70 4.22 8.96
C GLU A 228 3.73 3.44 8.15
N ASN A 229 3.48 2.14 7.96
CA ASN A 229 4.16 1.34 6.95
C ASN A 229 3.13 0.91 5.90
N LEU A 230 3.53 0.97 4.64
CA LEU A 230 2.72 0.51 3.52
C LEU A 230 3.44 -0.61 2.77
N MET A 231 2.66 -1.54 2.24
CA MET A 231 3.13 -2.57 1.33
C MET A 231 2.14 -2.67 0.18
N TYR A 232 2.69 -2.76 -1.03
CA TYR A 232 1.94 -3.14 -2.22
C TYR A 232 2.55 -4.43 -2.76
N LYS A 233 1.72 -5.45 -2.91
CA LYS A 233 2.09 -6.69 -3.57
C LYS A 233 0.91 -7.22 -4.36
N PHE A 234 1.19 -7.66 -5.58
CA PHE A 234 0.24 -8.36 -6.41
C PHE A 234 0.48 -9.90 -6.28
N PRO A 235 -0.52 -10.81 -6.39
CA PRO A 235 -1.95 -10.54 -6.45
C PRO A 235 -2.52 -10.30 -5.07
N ARG A 236 -1.81 -10.81 -4.06
CA ARG A 236 -2.20 -10.83 -2.68
C ARG A 236 -1.02 -10.41 -1.83
N VAL A 237 -1.28 -9.48 -0.92
CA VAL A 237 -0.40 -9.15 0.19
C VAL A 237 -0.92 -9.79 1.46
N ASP A 238 -0.01 -10.32 2.26
CA ASP A 238 -0.28 -10.82 3.61
C ASP A 238 0.72 -10.18 4.58
N CYS A 239 0.44 -10.31 5.88
CA CYS A 239 1.31 -9.75 6.91
C CYS A 239 2.68 -10.40 6.94
N GLN A 240 2.78 -11.70 6.65
CA GLN A 240 4.06 -12.38 6.64
C GLN A 240 4.99 -11.74 5.61
N THR A 241 4.53 -11.58 4.37
CA THR A 241 5.30 -10.94 3.33
C THR A 241 5.64 -9.49 3.69
N ALA A 242 4.66 -8.72 4.17
CA ALA A 242 4.86 -7.30 4.47
C ALA A 242 5.90 -7.11 5.59
N VAL A 243 5.72 -7.81 6.71
CA VAL A 243 6.63 -7.72 7.87
C VAL A 243 8.02 -8.25 7.52
N GLU A 244 8.14 -9.35 6.79
CA GLU A 244 9.44 -9.86 6.34
C GLU A 244 10.15 -8.86 5.43
N SER A 245 9.46 -8.31 4.42
CA SER A 245 10.06 -7.34 3.51
C SER A 245 10.50 -6.06 4.22
N TRP A 246 9.65 -5.52 5.11
CA TRP A 246 10.02 -4.36 5.92
C TRP A 246 11.21 -4.68 6.83
N TYR A 247 11.30 -5.91 7.34
CA TYR A 247 12.39 -6.35 8.21
C TYR A 247 13.73 -6.56 7.45
N GLU A 248 13.69 -6.92 6.16
CA GLU A 248 14.89 -7.07 5.33
C GLU A 248 15.63 -5.74 5.08
N GLU A 249 14.97 -4.60 5.26
CA GLU A 249 15.63 -3.29 5.16
C GLU A 249 16.71 -3.07 6.25
N ARG A 250 16.77 -3.93 7.28
CA ARG A 250 17.90 -3.98 8.22
C ARG A 250 19.26 -4.11 7.51
N HIS A 251 19.30 -4.69 6.31
CA HIS A 251 20.52 -4.87 5.53
C HIS A 251 21.06 -3.57 4.93
N VAL A 252 20.19 -2.57 4.73
CA VAL A 252 20.58 -1.23 4.27
C VAL A 252 20.65 -0.23 5.42
N TYR A 253 20.10 -0.55 6.60
CA TYR A 253 20.19 0.33 7.77
C TYR A 253 21.61 0.42 8.34
N ASN A 254 22.11 1.65 8.49
CA ASN A 254 23.42 1.91 9.11
C ASN A 254 23.25 2.57 10.50
N PRO A 255 23.51 1.87 11.62
CA PRO A 255 23.34 2.43 12.98
C PRO A 255 24.30 3.60 13.29
N ARG A 256 25.43 3.73 12.56
CA ARG A 256 26.35 4.87 12.71
C ARG A 256 25.84 6.12 12.00
N HIS A 257 25.05 5.95 10.95
CA HIS A 257 24.47 7.02 10.15
C HIS A 257 22.96 6.80 9.92
N PRO A 258 22.15 6.77 11.00
CA PRO A 258 20.78 6.26 10.96
C PRO A 258 19.79 7.11 10.15
N LEU A 259 20.21 8.30 9.70
CA LEU A 259 19.40 9.21 8.88
C LEU A 259 19.78 9.19 7.39
N PHE A 260 20.89 8.55 7.00
CA PHE A 260 21.42 8.64 5.64
C PHE A 260 20.60 7.85 4.61
N GLN A 261 19.90 6.79 5.04
CA GLN A 261 19.07 5.91 4.20
C GLN A 261 17.72 5.62 4.86
N ILE A 262 17.13 6.67 5.45
CA ILE A 262 15.89 6.50 6.22
C ILE A 262 14.69 6.24 5.31
N GLU A 263 14.73 6.65 4.05
CA GLU A 263 13.67 6.37 3.09
C GLU A 263 13.70 4.89 2.67
N GLU A 264 14.88 4.26 2.65
CA GLU A 264 15.08 2.85 2.30
C GLU A 264 15.02 1.89 3.50
N SER A 265 15.16 2.40 4.73
CA SER A 265 15.12 1.61 5.96
C SER A 265 14.00 1.99 6.92
N GLY A 266 13.13 2.90 6.49
CA GLY A 266 12.07 3.46 7.32
C GLY A 266 11.07 2.43 7.80
N HIS A 267 10.78 1.40 7.01
CA HIS A 267 9.84 0.37 7.43
C HIS A 267 10.46 -0.53 8.51
N PHE A 268 11.73 -0.93 8.35
CA PHE A 268 12.47 -1.65 9.39
C PHE A 268 12.52 -0.85 10.69
N THR A 269 12.96 0.42 10.63
CA THR A 269 13.15 1.23 11.83
C THR A 269 11.85 1.50 12.57
N GLN A 270 10.73 1.65 11.84
CA GLN A 270 9.40 1.76 12.46
C GLN A 270 8.96 0.43 13.11
N LEU A 271 9.17 -0.70 12.42
CA LEU A 271 8.80 -2.04 12.91
C LEU A 271 9.45 -2.34 14.27
N VAL A 272 10.74 -2.01 14.42
CA VAL A 272 11.51 -2.31 15.64
C VAL A 272 11.62 -1.14 16.62
N TRP A 273 10.89 -0.05 16.40
CA TRP A 273 10.99 1.16 17.22
C TRP A 273 10.55 0.89 18.68
N LYS A 274 11.49 0.97 19.64
CA LYS A 274 11.24 0.60 21.06
C LYS A 274 10.13 1.42 21.75
N SER A 275 10.00 2.71 21.42
CA SER A 275 8.98 3.58 22.00
C SER A 275 7.57 3.31 21.46
N THR A 276 7.41 2.65 20.31
CA THR A 276 6.09 2.27 19.77
C THR A 276 5.49 1.17 20.65
N LYS A 277 4.20 1.28 20.96
CA LYS A 277 3.45 0.50 21.94
C LYS A 277 2.34 -0.34 21.33
N SER A 278 1.69 0.14 20.28
CA SER A 278 0.65 -0.63 19.60
C SER A 278 0.72 -0.46 18.08
N VAL A 279 0.08 -1.40 17.39
CA VAL A 279 -0.09 -1.40 15.94
C VAL A 279 -1.50 -1.84 15.60
N GLY A 280 -2.06 -1.27 14.54
CA GLY A 280 -3.26 -1.79 13.89
C GLY A 280 -3.05 -1.79 12.39
N CYS A 281 -3.47 -2.86 11.73
CA CYS A 281 -3.23 -3.07 10.31
C CYS A 281 -4.51 -3.46 9.59
N ALA A 282 -4.55 -3.19 8.29
CA ALA A 282 -5.60 -3.64 7.39
C ALA A 282 -5.00 -3.94 6.02
N LYS A 283 -5.73 -4.74 5.22
CA LYS A 283 -5.35 -5.05 3.84
C LYS A 283 -6.53 -4.95 2.89
N THR A 284 -6.25 -4.69 1.62
CA THR A 284 -7.04 -5.20 0.50
C THR A 284 -6.33 -6.42 -0.09
N ASP A 285 -6.74 -6.91 -1.25
CA ASP A 285 -5.95 -7.92 -1.96
C ASP A 285 -4.52 -7.42 -2.18
N ARG A 286 -4.30 -6.14 -2.55
CA ARG A 286 -2.99 -5.69 -3.04
C ARG A 286 -2.24 -4.74 -2.11
N TYR A 287 -2.94 -4.09 -1.19
CA TYR A 287 -2.37 -3.08 -0.30
C TYR A 287 -2.47 -3.54 1.14
N LEU A 288 -1.41 -3.36 1.91
CA LEU A 288 -1.41 -3.57 3.34
C LEU A 288 -0.86 -2.32 4.01
N CYS A 289 -1.58 -1.82 5.01
CA CYS A 289 -1.18 -0.69 5.82
C CYS A 289 -1.11 -1.11 7.27
N CYS A 290 -0.07 -0.67 7.97
CA CYS A 290 0.04 -0.78 9.43
C CYS A 290 0.31 0.59 10.01
N ILE A 291 -0.46 0.94 11.05
CA ILE A 291 -0.41 2.23 11.75
C ILE A 291 0.09 1.99 13.18
N TYR A 292 1.08 2.78 13.59
CA TYR A 292 1.87 2.55 14.81
C TYR A 292 1.69 3.67 15.84
N GLU A 293 1.40 3.33 17.09
CA GLU A 293 1.20 4.27 18.21
C GLU A 293 2.28 4.06 19.29
N GLU A 294 3.10 5.03 19.68
CA GLU A 294 3.35 6.31 19.02
C GLU A 294 4.26 6.15 17.78
N ALA A 295 4.30 7.15 16.90
CA ALA A 295 5.15 7.16 15.71
C ALA A 295 6.63 6.94 16.01
N GLY A 296 7.27 6.10 15.21
CA GLY A 296 8.72 5.99 15.10
C GLY A 296 9.32 7.03 14.15
N ASN A 297 10.56 6.77 13.72
CA ASN A 297 11.23 7.52 12.65
C ASN A 297 11.29 9.05 12.86
N TRP A 298 11.34 9.50 14.10
CA TRP A 298 11.60 10.90 14.43
C TRP A 298 13.02 11.25 13.99
N LYS A 299 13.16 12.17 13.03
CA LYS A 299 14.44 12.60 12.40
C LYS A 299 15.41 13.23 13.42
N SER A 300 16.00 12.38 14.26
CA SER A 300 16.87 12.72 15.38
C SER A 300 17.76 11.52 15.68
N VAL A 301 19.07 11.67 15.45
CA VAL A 301 20.08 10.60 15.67
C VAL A 301 19.95 10.00 17.08
N PHE A 302 19.81 10.84 18.10
CA PHE A 302 19.60 10.40 19.49
C PHE A 302 18.38 9.47 19.64
N ARG A 303 17.26 9.80 19.00
CA ARG A 303 16.06 8.96 19.07
C ARG A 303 16.26 7.64 18.36
N PHE A 304 16.97 7.61 17.22
CA PHE A 304 17.31 6.36 16.55
C PHE A 304 18.20 5.47 17.41
N HIS A 305 19.29 6.00 17.98
CA HIS A 305 20.17 5.22 18.87
C HIS A 305 19.45 4.64 20.08
N ARG A 306 18.45 5.34 20.61
CA ARG A 306 17.62 4.84 21.72
C ARG A 306 16.60 3.78 21.28
N ASN A 307 16.11 3.83 20.05
CA ASN A 307 14.93 3.06 19.63
C ASN A 307 15.20 1.95 18.62
N VAL A 308 16.34 1.95 17.94
CA VAL A 308 16.70 0.96 16.93
C VAL A 308 18.02 0.33 17.35
N GLN A 309 17.96 -0.94 17.71
CA GLN A 309 19.13 -1.76 18.04
C GLN A 309 19.36 -2.75 16.90
N MET A 310 20.60 -2.96 16.48
CA MET A 310 20.96 -3.96 15.48
C MET A 310 21.22 -5.32 16.11
#